data_AF-A0A9E1INE6-F1
#
_entry.id   AF-A0A9E1INE6-F1
#
_cell.length_a   1.000
_cell.length_b   1.000
_cell.length_c   1.000
_cell.angle_alpha   90.00
_cell.angle_beta   90.00
_cell.angle_gamma   90.00
#
_symmetry.space_group_name_H-M   'P 1'
#
loop_
_entity.id
_entity.type
_entity.pdbx_description
1 polymer ?
#
loop_
_entity_poly.entity_id
_entity_poly.type
_entity_poly.pdbx_seq_one_letter_code
_entity_poly.pdbx_strand_id
1 'polypeptide(L)'
;MKKLSLILAALAATTACDFSGDFLFSPPFEDVPGVVHLGEMEPIEYVDRDTLDDNVLYVEIGPSGSVALGGATFTFKGNSSAVCVWVDPELVYWTQSVSPTSPVEKWAYPDNVFDDGDIDLYAGLSVFYSGAPGESLGDFVQKVEDDLGHTVDASLSVCNIPGYQNEPNAHSGRAYPEYCTIKNTLPGVSYTVVLQGFSLPLDDDRLSFGVLLADGTCDNLKETFGVTKTLYKEECLITGEAVVPDNSQGSAAKEAGYPSPSWLGVDEVPSWPGSIDFEEAFCATKVSMSDFCETEADFNLQAGIRCDWQGGSEGEHCFCGNPADTPTGGAF
;
A
#
# COMPACT_ATOMS: atom_id res chain seq x y z
N MET A 1 -40.97 25.98 41.96
CA MET A 1 -40.49 24.62 41.61
C MET A 1 -40.56 24.26 40.12
N LYS A 2 -41.44 24.83 39.27
CA LYS A 2 -41.52 24.47 37.84
C LYS A 2 -40.43 25.05 36.90
N LYS A 3 -39.66 26.05 37.34
CA LYS A 3 -38.61 26.69 36.49
C LYS A 3 -37.21 26.06 36.62
N LEU A 4 -36.98 25.22 37.64
CA LEU A 4 -35.68 24.58 37.85
C LEU A 4 -35.51 23.31 36.99
N SER A 5 -36.61 22.60 36.71
CA SER A 5 -36.59 21.38 35.89
C SER A 5 -36.34 21.64 34.40
N LEU A 6 -36.64 22.85 33.88
CA LEU A 6 -36.39 23.17 32.47
C LEU A 6 -34.90 23.46 32.18
N ILE A 7 -34.16 23.96 33.18
CA ILE A 7 -32.74 24.30 33.03
C ILE A 7 -31.87 23.03 33.08
N LEU A 8 -32.23 22.05 33.91
CA LEU A 8 -31.53 20.75 33.93
C LEU A 8 -31.73 19.95 32.64
N ALA A 9 -32.93 19.99 32.03
CA ALA A 9 -33.19 19.33 30.76
C ALA A 9 -32.47 19.99 29.58
N ALA A 10 -32.25 21.32 29.63
CA ALA A 10 -31.49 22.04 28.62
C ALA A 10 -29.97 21.83 28.75
N LEU A 11 -29.42 21.65 29.96
CA LEU A 11 -28.01 21.32 30.15
C LEU A 11 -27.66 19.86 29.84
N ALA A 12 -28.61 18.93 29.98
CA ALA A 12 -28.40 17.53 29.57
C ALA A 12 -28.43 17.35 28.03
N ALA A 13 -28.95 18.32 27.29
CA ALA A 13 -29.06 18.28 25.83
C ALA A 13 -27.84 18.87 25.09
N THR A 14 -26.86 19.46 25.78
CA THR A 14 -25.77 20.22 25.15
C THR A 14 -24.37 19.61 25.32
N THR A 15 -24.23 18.38 25.81
CA THR A 15 -22.92 17.70 25.92
C THR A 15 -22.99 16.21 25.58
N ALA A 16 -23.80 15.83 24.58
CA ALA A 16 -23.43 14.69 23.75
C ALA A 16 -22.42 15.22 22.71
N CYS A 17 -21.26 15.67 23.19
CA CYS A 17 -20.11 15.75 22.29
C CYS A 17 -19.86 14.30 21.88
N ASP A 18 -19.91 14.04 20.58
CA ASP A 18 -19.51 12.75 20.05
C ASP A 18 -18.02 12.59 20.36
N PHE A 19 -17.74 11.88 21.45
CA PHE A 19 -16.39 11.65 21.96
C PHE A 19 -15.71 10.48 21.23
N SER A 20 -16.31 9.97 20.14
CA SER A 20 -15.69 8.91 19.35
C SER A 20 -14.33 9.33 18.80
N GLY A 21 -14.12 10.63 18.57
CA GLY A 21 -12.91 11.13 17.92
C GLY A 21 -12.91 10.85 16.42
N ASP A 22 -13.95 10.24 15.87
CA ASP A 22 -14.06 9.86 14.45
C ASP A 22 -13.96 11.07 13.52
N PHE A 23 -14.36 12.26 13.99
CA PHE A 23 -14.22 13.53 13.25
C PHE A 23 -12.76 13.93 12.97
N LEU A 24 -11.78 13.26 13.60
CA LEU A 24 -10.35 13.45 13.36
C LEU A 24 -9.82 12.59 12.21
N PHE A 25 -10.63 11.67 11.68
CA PHE A 25 -10.25 10.74 10.63
C PHE A 25 -11.00 11.07 9.33
N SER A 26 -10.35 10.85 8.19
CA SER A 26 -11.01 10.94 6.89
C SER A 26 -12.17 9.95 6.84
N PRO A 27 -13.36 10.36 6.34
CA PRO A 27 -14.51 9.47 6.24
C PRO A 27 -14.20 8.32 5.26
N PRO A 28 -14.79 7.13 5.44
CA PRO A 28 -14.67 6.04 4.47
C PRO A 28 -15.13 6.47 3.07
N PHE A 29 -14.47 5.96 2.04
CA PHE A 29 -14.96 6.06 0.67
C PHE A 29 -16.00 4.97 0.38
N GLU A 30 -17.05 5.32 -0.38
CA GLU A 30 -18.19 4.44 -0.63
C GLU A 30 -17.80 3.16 -1.40
N ASP A 31 -16.73 3.23 -2.21
CA ASP A 31 -16.30 2.14 -3.09
C ASP A 31 -14.86 1.64 -2.85
N VAL A 32 -14.16 2.22 -1.86
CA VAL A 32 -12.79 1.83 -1.50
C VAL A 32 -12.76 1.42 -0.03
N PRO A 33 -12.64 0.12 0.29
CA PRO A 33 -12.74 -0.35 1.66
C PRO A 33 -11.52 0.08 2.48
N GLY A 34 -11.76 0.50 3.73
CA GLY A 34 -10.66 0.77 4.66
C GLY A 34 -10.05 -0.48 5.30
N VAL A 35 -10.77 -1.61 5.28
CA VAL A 35 -10.27 -2.93 5.67
C VAL A 35 -10.79 -3.96 4.68
N VAL A 36 -9.89 -4.76 4.10
CA VAL A 36 -10.26 -5.79 3.11
C VAL A 36 -9.61 -7.15 3.43
N HIS A 37 -10.33 -8.23 3.15
CA HIS A 37 -9.75 -9.57 3.12
C HIS A 37 -9.73 -10.09 1.69
N LEU A 38 -8.53 -10.25 1.13
CA LEU A 38 -8.33 -10.67 -0.26
C LEU A 38 -8.66 -12.15 -0.46
N GLY A 39 -8.78 -12.95 0.60
CA GLY A 39 -9.07 -14.37 0.51
C GLY A 39 -7.83 -15.25 0.69
N GLU A 40 -7.86 -16.44 0.08
CA GLU A 40 -6.75 -17.40 0.10
C GLU A 40 -5.98 -17.31 -1.23
N MET A 41 -4.70 -16.95 -1.15
CA MET A 41 -3.75 -16.92 -2.27
C MET A 41 -2.92 -18.20 -2.28
N GLU A 42 -2.52 -18.63 -3.47
CA GLU A 42 -1.60 -19.75 -3.65
C GLU A 42 -0.20 -19.23 -4.03
N PRO A 43 0.88 -19.66 -3.33
CA PRO A 43 2.22 -19.32 -3.76
C PRO A 43 2.49 -19.86 -5.17
N ILE A 44 2.96 -18.99 -6.06
CA ILE A 44 3.28 -19.37 -7.43
C ILE A 44 4.75 -19.79 -7.56
N GLU A 45 5.02 -20.79 -8.38
CA GLU A 45 6.38 -21.05 -8.84
C GLU A 45 6.76 -19.98 -9.89
N TYR A 46 7.71 -19.12 -9.58
CA TYR A 46 8.15 -18.10 -10.54
C TYR A 46 9.11 -18.73 -11.56
N VAL A 47 8.71 -18.71 -12.83
CA VAL A 47 9.49 -19.30 -13.94
C VAL A 47 9.91 -18.24 -14.96
N ASP A 48 9.05 -17.26 -15.22
CA ASP A 48 9.26 -16.16 -16.15
C ASP A 48 8.44 -14.92 -15.77
N ARG A 49 8.62 -13.82 -16.52
CA ARG A 49 7.97 -12.52 -16.25
C ARG A 49 6.47 -12.57 -16.51
N ASP A 50 6.04 -13.21 -17.59
CA ASP A 50 4.62 -13.34 -17.93
C ASP A 50 3.86 -14.07 -16.79
N THR A 51 4.44 -15.15 -16.26
CA THR A 51 3.87 -15.87 -15.11
C THR A 51 3.80 -14.99 -13.86
N LEU A 52 4.79 -14.13 -13.65
CA LEU A 52 4.78 -13.20 -12.51
C LEU A 52 3.64 -12.19 -12.68
N ASP A 53 3.59 -11.50 -13.82
CA ASP A 53 2.62 -10.45 -14.11
C ASP A 53 1.18 -10.99 -14.04
N ASP A 54 0.93 -12.18 -14.59
CA ASP A 54 -0.37 -12.86 -14.56
C ASP A 54 -0.90 -13.15 -13.14
N ASN A 55 0.00 -13.20 -12.14
CA ASN A 55 -0.32 -13.58 -10.76
C ASN A 55 -0.16 -12.45 -9.75
N VAL A 56 0.11 -11.22 -10.20
CA VAL A 56 -0.01 -10.06 -9.34
C VAL A 56 -1.49 -9.76 -9.11
N LEU A 57 -1.85 -9.61 -7.84
CA LEU A 57 -3.16 -9.11 -7.43
C LEU A 57 -3.04 -7.63 -7.09
N TYR A 58 -3.75 -6.79 -7.82
CA TYR A 58 -3.82 -5.35 -7.60
C TYR A 58 -5.06 -5.01 -6.78
N VAL A 59 -4.89 -4.15 -5.78
CA VAL A 59 -5.92 -3.78 -4.81
C VAL A 59 -5.77 -2.30 -4.46
N GLU A 60 -6.87 -1.68 -4.02
CA GLU A 60 -6.88 -0.35 -3.44
C GLU A 60 -7.54 -0.38 -2.05
N ILE A 61 -6.98 0.36 -1.09
CA ILE A 61 -7.53 0.56 0.25
C ILE A 61 -7.72 2.06 0.54
N GLY A 62 -8.74 2.37 1.34
CA GLY A 62 -9.06 3.73 1.77
C GLY A 62 -8.91 3.92 3.27
N PRO A 63 -9.40 5.04 3.83
CA PRO A 63 -9.39 5.26 5.27
C PRO A 63 -10.40 4.34 5.95
N SER A 64 -10.01 3.81 7.12
CA SER A 64 -10.90 3.00 7.97
C SER A 64 -12.07 3.80 8.54
N GLY A 65 -12.02 5.14 8.46
CA GLY A 65 -13.02 6.04 9.03
C GLY A 65 -13.09 6.06 10.55
N SER A 66 -12.09 5.51 11.23
CA SER A 66 -12.07 5.40 12.69
C SER A 66 -10.64 5.34 13.23
N VAL A 67 -10.51 5.25 14.55
CA VAL A 67 -9.22 4.98 15.23
C VAL A 67 -8.64 3.58 14.93
N ALA A 68 -9.40 2.69 14.28
CA ALA A 68 -8.94 1.35 13.97
C ALA A 68 -7.97 1.36 12.77
N LEU A 69 -7.01 0.42 12.80
CA LEU A 69 -6.07 0.22 11.71
C LEU A 69 -6.80 -0.16 10.41
N GLY A 70 -6.42 0.49 9.32
CA GLY A 70 -6.85 0.16 7.96
C GLY A 70 -5.83 -0.75 7.25
N GLY A 71 -6.25 -1.41 6.19
CA GLY A 71 -5.35 -2.28 5.43
C GLY A 71 -6.01 -3.47 4.73
N ALA A 72 -5.19 -4.41 4.31
CA ALA A 72 -5.60 -5.66 3.70
C ALA A 72 -5.07 -6.88 4.47
N THR A 73 -5.74 -8.01 4.31
CA THR A 73 -5.26 -9.30 4.76
C THR A 73 -5.47 -10.36 3.70
N PHE A 74 -4.60 -11.34 3.63
CA PHE A 74 -4.85 -12.55 2.87
C PHE A 74 -4.28 -13.76 3.61
N THR A 75 -4.69 -14.94 3.19
CA THR A 75 -4.20 -16.19 3.75
C THR A 75 -3.56 -17.05 2.69
N PHE A 76 -2.71 -17.98 3.10
CA PHE A 76 -2.20 -19.02 2.22
C PHE A 76 -1.92 -20.30 3.02
N LYS A 77 -1.82 -21.44 2.32
CA LYS A 77 -1.39 -22.69 2.94
C LYS A 77 0.11 -22.90 2.72
N GLY A 78 0.82 -23.20 3.80
CA GLY A 78 2.21 -23.63 3.70
C GLY A 78 2.38 -24.92 2.91
N ASN A 79 3.55 -25.12 2.33
CA ASN A 79 3.85 -26.20 1.37
C ASN A 79 5.22 -26.88 1.64
N SER A 80 5.83 -26.69 2.82
CA SER A 80 7.20 -27.11 3.20
C SER A 80 8.33 -26.26 2.63
N SER A 81 8.07 -25.27 1.78
CA SER A 81 9.09 -24.39 1.22
C SER A 81 9.16 -23.06 1.99
N ALA A 82 10.15 -22.25 1.64
CA ALA A 82 10.09 -20.83 1.96
C ALA A 82 9.07 -20.16 1.02
N VAL A 83 8.35 -19.16 1.52
CA VAL A 83 7.43 -18.36 0.70
C VAL A 83 7.87 -16.91 0.77
N CYS A 84 7.99 -16.25 -0.37
CA CYS A 84 8.18 -14.82 -0.49
C CYS A 84 6.81 -14.15 -0.59
N VAL A 85 6.59 -13.17 0.28
CA VAL A 85 5.53 -12.20 0.11
C VAL A 85 6.17 -10.92 -0.40
N TRP A 86 5.69 -10.41 -1.52
CA TRP A 86 6.13 -9.16 -2.12
C TRP A 86 4.92 -8.25 -2.30
N VAL A 87 5.03 -7.04 -1.80
CA VAL A 87 3.99 -6.02 -1.89
C VAL A 87 4.66 -4.79 -2.45
N ASP A 88 4.02 -4.18 -3.42
CA ASP A 88 4.51 -2.98 -4.08
C ASP A 88 3.45 -1.90 -3.94
N PRO A 89 3.57 -1.00 -2.94
CA PRO A 89 2.65 0.12 -2.80
C PRO A 89 2.95 1.17 -3.87
N GLU A 90 1.91 1.58 -4.59
CA GLU A 90 2.09 2.47 -5.73
C GLU A 90 2.52 3.89 -5.34
N LEU A 91 3.31 4.45 -6.25
CA LEU A 91 3.56 5.87 -6.42
C LEU A 91 2.27 6.69 -6.64
N VAL A 92 1.85 7.45 -5.64
CA VAL A 92 1.18 8.71 -5.97
C VAL A 92 2.19 9.69 -6.57
N TYR A 93 1.73 10.49 -7.52
CA TYR A 93 2.52 11.14 -8.57
C TYR A 93 3.66 12.04 -8.07
N TRP A 94 4.72 12.20 -8.87
CA TRP A 94 5.92 13.02 -8.55
C TRP A 94 5.63 14.49 -8.25
N THR A 95 4.41 14.96 -8.52
CA THR A 95 4.02 16.38 -8.41
C THR A 95 3.52 16.83 -7.08
N GLN A 96 2.93 15.95 -6.29
CA GLN A 96 2.07 16.43 -5.23
C GLN A 96 2.85 16.65 -3.95
N SER A 97 2.59 17.79 -3.33
CA SER A 97 3.17 18.03 -2.02
C SER A 97 2.43 17.21 -0.97
N VAL A 98 3.18 16.40 -0.24
CA VAL A 98 2.66 15.50 0.80
C VAL A 98 2.45 16.17 2.15
N SER A 99 2.53 17.51 2.23
CA SER A 99 2.23 18.25 3.46
C SER A 99 1.02 19.16 3.31
N PRO A 100 -0.07 18.95 4.08
CA PRO A 100 -1.27 19.78 4.01
C PRO A 100 -1.05 21.13 4.69
N THR A 101 0.01 21.26 5.51
CA THR A 101 0.30 22.46 6.32
C THR A 101 1.57 23.20 5.93
N SER A 102 2.46 22.57 5.17
CA SER A 102 3.73 23.16 4.72
C SER A 102 4.16 22.47 3.44
N PRO A 103 3.47 22.72 2.31
CA PRO A 103 3.79 22.06 1.07
C PRO A 103 5.26 22.28 0.73
N VAL A 104 6.00 21.19 0.67
CA VAL A 104 7.40 21.16 0.23
C VAL A 104 7.37 20.95 -1.28
N GLU A 105 7.75 21.97 -2.04
CA GLU A 105 7.88 21.94 -3.51
C GLU A 105 9.17 21.24 -3.96
N LYS A 106 9.69 20.28 -3.18
CA LYS A 106 10.92 19.56 -3.53
C LYS A 106 10.56 18.27 -4.21
N TRP A 107 10.79 18.23 -5.52
CA TRP A 107 10.77 17.00 -6.29
C TRP A 107 11.89 16.08 -5.79
N ALA A 108 11.55 15.00 -5.11
CA ALA A 108 12.49 13.96 -4.78
C ALA A 108 11.86 12.64 -5.21
N TYR A 109 12.61 11.82 -5.94
CA TYR A 109 12.21 10.44 -6.18
C TYR A 109 13.35 9.51 -5.76
N PRO A 110 13.04 8.51 -4.91
CA PRO A 110 11.83 8.45 -4.08
C PRO A 110 11.81 9.62 -3.07
N ASP A 111 10.63 10.17 -2.77
CA ASP A 111 10.48 11.18 -1.73
C ASP A 111 10.51 10.46 -0.38
N ASN A 112 11.48 10.81 0.47
CA ASN A 112 11.68 10.18 1.76
C ASN A 112 11.81 11.23 2.87
N VAL A 113 10.84 12.14 2.97
CA VAL A 113 10.80 13.02 4.15
C VAL A 113 9.58 12.84 5.02
N PHE A 114 8.48 12.32 4.50
CA PHE A 114 7.28 12.03 5.28
C PHE A 114 6.65 10.75 4.74
N ASP A 115 6.51 9.79 5.65
CA ASP A 115 5.98 8.44 5.50
C ASP A 115 4.51 8.48 5.04
N ASP A 116 4.28 8.87 3.79
CA ASP A 116 2.96 9.24 3.24
C ASP A 116 2.60 8.31 2.05
N GLY A 117 1.90 7.22 2.36
CA GLY A 117 1.58 6.11 1.45
C GLY A 117 2.47 4.90 1.71
N ASP A 118 2.33 4.29 2.90
CA ASP A 118 3.08 3.09 3.32
C ASP A 118 2.11 1.99 3.78
N ILE A 119 2.42 0.75 3.41
CA ILE A 119 1.75 -0.47 3.85
C ILE A 119 2.78 -1.29 4.58
N ASP A 120 2.61 -1.50 5.88
CA ASP A 120 3.45 -2.42 6.64
C ASP A 120 3.06 -3.89 6.37
N LEU A 121 4.06 -4.70 6.05
CA LEU A 121 3.91 -6.15 5.89
C LEU A 121 4.27 -6.93 7.17
N TYR A 122 3.28 -7.66 7.68
CA TYR A 122 3.45 -8.67 8.72
C TYR A 122 2.90 -10.02 8.28
N ALA A 123 3.51 -11.12 8.71
CA ALA A 123 2.92 -12.44 8.49
C ALA A 123 3.19 -13.41 9.63
N GLY A 124 2.24 -14.30 9.86
CA GLY A 124 2.24 -15.22 10.98
C GLY A 124 1.34 -16.43 10.76
N LEU A 125 1.39 -17.38 11.70
CA LEU A 125 0.42 -18.46 11.74
C LEU A 125 -0.97 -17.87 12.04
N SER A 126 -1.98 -18.25 11.25
CA SER A 126 -3.33 -17.66 11.36
C SER A 126 -3.96 -17.85 12.74
N VAL A 127 -3.55 -18.88 13.48
CA VAL A 127 -4.01 -19.14 14.86
C VAL A 127 -3.58 -18.06 15.86
N PHE A 128 -2.55 -17.29 15.53
CA PHE A 128 -2.03 -16.21 16.38
C PHE A 128 -2.47 -14.83 15.93
N TYR A 129 -3.18 -14.72 14.80
CA TYR A 129 -3.71 -13.46 14.31
C TYR A 129 -4.83 -12.97 15.24
N SER A 130 -4.73 -11.71 15.68
CA SER A 130 -5.68 -11.12 16.64
C SER A 130 -6.90 -10.47 16.00
N GLY A 131 -6.87 -10.24 14.68
CA GLY A 131 -7.91 -9.54 13.94
C GLY A 131 -9.06 -10.43 13.43
N ALA A 132 -10.00 -9.80 12.74
CA ALA A 132 -11.12 -10.42 12.06
C ALA A 132 -11.02 -10.05 10.57
N PRO A 133 -10.58 -10.96 9.69
CA PRO A 133 -10.35 -10.64 8.28
C PRO A 133 -11.56 -9.97 7.62
N GLY A 134 -11.35 -8.79 7.03
CA GLY A 134 -12.38 -8.01 6.33
C GLY A 134 -13.30 -7.20 7.24
N GLU A 135 -13.14 -7.28 8.57
CA GLU A 135 -13.91 -6.50 9.55
C GLU A 135 -13.02 -5.59 10.39
N SER A 136 -11.90 -6.13 10.89
CA SER A 136 -10.95 -5.38 11.71
C SER A 136 -9.55 -5.93 11.53
N LEU A 137 -8.61 -5.04 11.21
CA LEU A 137 -7.20 -5.41 11.19
C LEU A 137 -6.69 -5.69 12.60
N GLY A 138 -5.96 -6.77 12.76
CA GLY A 138 -5.19 -7.08 13.97
C GLY A 138 -3.72 -7.31 13.63
N ASP A 139 -3.02 -7.93 14.57
CA ASP A 139 -1.59 -8.17 14.56
C ASP A 139 -1.25 -9.60 15.01
N PHE A 140 0.03 -9.86 15.29
CA PHE A 140 0.52 -11.11 15.87
C PHE A 140 1.11 -10.90 17.28
N VAL A 141 0.69 -9.86 18.00
CA VAL A 141 1.22 -9.54 19.33
C VAL A 141 0.35 -10.22 20.40
N GLN A 142 0.99 -11.03 21.24
CA GLN A 142 0.33 -11.74 22.34
C GLN A 142 0.87 -11.27 23.68
N LYS A 143 -0.03 -11.15 24.67
CA LYS A 143 0.35 -10.84 26.05
C LYS A 143 0.73 -12.11 26.78
N VAL A 144 1.99 -12.22 27.16
CA VAL A 144 2.53 -13.37 27.90
C VAL A 144 3.04 -12.93 29.26
N GLU A 145 2.93 -13.80 30.26
CA GLU A 145 3.50 -13.55 31.59
C GLU A 145 4.96 -14.03 31.60
N ASP A 146 5.88 -13.17 32.03
CA ASP A 146 7.28 -13.52 32.21
C ASP A 146 7.51 -14.30 33.52
N ASP A 147 8.73 -14.82 33.72
CA ASP A 147 9.09 -15.59 34.91
C ASP A 147 9.00 -14.79 36.23
N LEU A 148 8.81 -13.47 36.16
CA LEU A 148 8.65 -12.57 37.31
C LEU A 148 7.17 -12.21 37.57
N GLY A 149 6.23 -12.72 36.77
CA GLY A 149 4.80 -12.45 36.88
C GLY A 149 4.37 -11.14 36.21
N HIS A 150 5.21 -10.53 35.37
CA HIS A 150 4.84 -9.34 34.60
C HIS A 150 4.30 -9.73 33.24
N THR A 151 3.25 -9.03 32.79
CA THR A 151 2.77 -9.16 31.42
C THR A 151 3.69 -8.39 30.46
N VAL A 152 4.20 -9.09 29.45
CA VAL A 152 4.99 -8.54 28.35
C VAL A 152 4.36 -8.88 27.00
N ASP A 153 4.60 -8.02 26.02
CA ASP A 153 4.14 -8.24 24.65
C ASP A 153 5.17 -9.10 23.90
N ALA A 154 4.70 -10.21 23.33
CA ALA A 154 5.49 -11.11 22.50
C ALA A 154 4.95 -11.09 21.06
N SER A 155 5.76 -10.61 20.12
CA SER A 155 5.44 -10.70 18.70
C SER A 155 5.67 -12.12 18.19
N LEU A 156 4.63 -12.72 17.61
CA LEU A 156 4.66 -14.03 16.96
C LEU A 156 4.70 -13.92 15.44
N SER A 157 4.97 -12.71 14.92
CA SER A 157 5.19 -12.50 13.49
C SER A 157 6.45 -13.25 13.05
N VAL A 158 6.31 -14.05 12.00
CA VAL A 158 7.41 -14.82 11.39
C VAL A 158 8.04 -14.08 10.20
N CYS A 159 7.47 -12.94 9.84
CA CYS A 159 7.95 -12.06 8.78
C CYS A 159 7.72 -10.61 9.22
N ASN A 160 8.82 -9.85 9.32
CA ASN A 160 8.83 -8.40 9.53
C ASN A 160 9.88 -7.82 8.59
N ILE A 161 9.65 -6.60 8.11
CA ILE A 161 10.59 -5.96 7.19
C ILE A 161 11.80 -5.43 7.94
N PRO A 162 13.03 -5.65 7.42
CA PRO A 162 14.25 -5.16 8.03
C PRO A 162 14.48 -3.68 7.73
N GLY A 163 14.59 -2.86 8.78
CA GLY A 163 14.96 -1.44 8.77
C GLY A 163 16.29 -1.17 8.08
N TYR A 164 16.56 0.11 7.80
CA TYR A 164 17.85 0.57 7.25
C TYR A 164 19.08 0.06 8.03
N GLN A 165 18.93 -0.22 9.33
CA GLN A 165 19.97 -0.80 10.20
C GLN A 165 19.78 -2.30 10.53
N ASN A 166 18.96 -3.02 9.76
CA ASN A 166 18.46 -4.37 10.08
C ASN A 166 17.68 -4.45 11.40
N GLU A 167 17.11 -3.34 11.88
CA GLU A 167 16.15 -3.38 12.99
C GLU A 167 14.82 -3.93 12.46
N PRO A 168 14.08 -4.78 13.20
CA PRO A 168 12.76 -5.21 12.77
C PRO A 168 11.80 -4.00 12.68
N ASN A 169 10.90 -4.03 11.70
CA ASN A 169 9.90 -2.99 11.40
C ASN A 169 10.53 -1.75 10.72
N ALA A 170 11.19 -1.96 9.58
CA ALA A 170 11.31 -0.85 8.63
C ALA A 170 9.92 -0.42 8.19
N HIS A 171 9.80 0.87 7.96
CA HIS A 171 8.74 1.49 7.19
C HIS A 171 9.42 1.99 5.94
N SER A 172 8.99 1.53 4.77
CA SER A 172 9.49 2.04 3.51
C SER A 172 8.43 2.91 2.88
N GLY A 173 8.60 4.23 3.04
CA GLY A 173 7.69 5.19 2.45
C GLY A 173 7.55 4.96 0.95
N ARG A 174 6.33 5.25 0.45
CA ARG A 174 5.87 5.38 -0.94
C ARG A 174 6.85 5.03 -2.07
N ALA A 175 6.38 4.14 -2.96
CA ALA A 175 7.13 3.64 -4.12
C ALA A 175 8.41 2.90 -3.70
N TYR A 176 8.29 2.10 -2.63
CA TYR A 176 9.31 1.16 -2.24
C TYR A 176 8.65 -0.18 -1.88
N PRO A 177 9.08 -1.31 -2.46
CA PRO A 177 8.43 -2.57 -2.20
C PRO A 177 8.71 -3.09 -0.79
N GLU A 178 7.64 -3.57 -0.18
CA GLU A 178 7.57 -4.22 1.11
C GLU A 178 7.60 -5.74 0.91
N TYR A 179 8.69 -6.41 1.31
CA TYR A 179 8.80 -7.85 1.10
C TYR A 179 9.45 -8.59 2.26
N CYS A 180 9.03 -9.84 2.44
CA CYS A 180 9.57 -10.71 3.47
C CYS A 180 9.57 -12.18 3.05
N THR A 181 10.50 -12.94 3.62
CA THR A 181 10.55 -14.39 3.42
C THR A 181 10.07 -15.12 4.68
N ILE A 182 8.98 -15.87 4.54
CA ILE A 182 8.51 -16.80 5.57
C ILE A 182 9.27 -18.12 5.39
N LYS A 183 10.23 -18.37 6.28
CA LYS A 183 11.10 -19.55 6.18
C LYS A 183 10.38 -20.80 6.68
N ASN A 184 10.48 -21.90 5.91
CA ASN A 184 10.01 -23.24 6.29
C ASN A 184 8.52 -23.29 6.67
N THR A 185 7.64 -22.95 5.74
CA THR A 185 6.20 -23.05 5.97
C THR A 185 5.76 -24.49 6.24
N LEU A 186 4.75 -24.68 7.08
CA LEU A 186 4.24 -26.02 7.42
C LEU A 186 3.15 -26.45 6.42
N PRO A 187 3.22 -27.65 5.83
CA PRO A 187 2.24 -28.16 4.87
C PRO A 187 0.80 -28.10 5.37
N GLY A 188 -0.08 -27.46 4.60
CA GLY A 188 -1.51 -27.36 4.89
C GLY A 188 -1.84 -26.49 6.10
N VAL A 189 -0.86 -25.88 6.75
CA VAL A 189 -1.06 -24.94 7.84
C VAL A 189 -1.34 -23.57 7.25
N SER A 190 -2.36 -22.89 7.79
CA SER A 190 -2.77 -21.58 7.31
C SER A 190 -1.90 -20.48 7.91
N TYR A 191 -1.35 -19.64 7.04
CA TYR A 191 -0.68 -18.40 7.39
C TYR A 191 -1.57 -17.23 7.04
N THR A 192 -1.51 -16.17 7.84
CA THR A 192 -2.18 -14.89 7.55
C THR A 192 -1.08 -13.88 7.28
N VAL A 193 -1.27 -13.11 6.21
CA VAL A 193 -0.48 -11.93 5.88
C VAL A 193 -1.35 -10.70 6.15
N VAL A 194 -0.75 -9.70 6.77
CA VAL A 194 -1.35 -8.42 7.13
C VAL A 194 -0.57 -7.34 6.40
N LEU A 195 -1.31 -6.54 5.65
CA LEU A 195 -0.86 -5.37 4.92
C LEU A 195 -1.50 -4.16 5.60
N GLN A 196 -0.83 -3.59 6.59
CA GLN A 196 -1.40 -2.52 7.41
C GLN A 196 -1.09 -1.17 6.76
N GLY A 197 -2.11 -0.42 6.35
CA GLY A 197 -1.91 0.95 5.89
C GLY A 197 -1.42 1.82 7.04
N PHE A 198 -0.14 2.18 7.02
CA PHE A 198 0.48 3.03 8.04
C PHE A 198 0.08 4.49 7.81
N SER A 199 0.07 4.90 6.55
CA SER A 199 -0.36 6.20 6.08
C SER A 199 -1.04 6.05 4.73
N LEU A 200 -2.06 6.88 4.51
CA LEU A 200 -2.69 7.03 3.21
C LEU A 200 -2.19 8.32 2.56
N PRO A 201 -2.04 8.34 1.23
CA PRO A 201 -1.74 9.55 0.49
C PRO A 201 -2.74 10.66 0.76
N LEU A 202 -2.26 11.89 0.93
CA LEU A 202 -3.10 13.02 1.35
C LEU A 202 -3.86 13.70 0.21
N ASP A 203 -3.58 13.34 -1.03
CA ASP A 203 -4.23 13.91 -2.21
C ASP A 203 -5.63 13.31 -2.42
N ASP A 204 -5.77 12.00 -2.23
CA ASP A 204 -7.03 11.28 -2.43
C ASP A 204 -7.42 10.31 -1.31
N ASP A 205 -6.60 10.19 -0.24
CA ASP A 205 -6.79 9.29 0.90
C ASP A 205 -6.92 7.81 0.46
N ARG A 206 -6.28 7.39 -0.65
CA ARG A 206 -6.31 6.02 -1.17
C ARG A 206 -4.91 5.49 -1.42
N LEU A 207 -4.72 4.21 -1.16
CA LEU A 207 -3.46 3.53 -1.43
C LEU A 207 -3.71 2.29 -2.27
N SER A 208 -3.19 2.31 -3.49
CA SER A 208 -3.16 1.16 -4.37
C SER A 208 -1.84 0.41 -4.23
N PHE A 209 -1.90 -0.91 -4.43
CA PHE A 209 -0.73 -1.76 -4.34
C PHE A 209 -0.90 -3.03 -5.17
N GLY A 210 0.23 -3.58 -5.63
CA GLY A 210 0.33 -4.93 -6.15
C GLY A 210 0.81 -5.88 -5.06
N VAL A 211 0.26 -7.10 -5.02
CA VAL A 211 0.77 -8.17 -4.15
C VAL A 211 1.04 -9.45 -4.92
N LEU A 212 2.18 -10.05 -4.64
CA LEU A 212 2.65 -11.30 -5.21
C LEU A 212 3.04 -12.27 -4.09
N LEU A 213 2.59 -13.51 -4.23
CA LEU A 213 2.96 -14.62 -3.35
C LEU A 213 3.73 -15.67 -4.15
N ALA A 214 4.99 -15.90 -3.78
CA ALA A 214 5.94 -16.66 -4.58
C ALA A 214 6.61 -17.78 -3.79
N ASP A 215 6.81 -18.94 -4.43
CA ASP A 215 7.52 -20.09 -3.87
C ASP A 215 9.03 -19.87 -3.86
N GLY A 216 9.65 -19.77 -2.68
CA GLY A 216 11.08 -19.52 -2.51
C GLY A 216 11.36 -18.38 -1.55
N THR A 217 12.58 -17.84 -1.60
CA THR A 217 12.94 -16.64 -0.83
C THR A 217 12.81 -15.40 -1.72
N CYS A 218 12.57 -14.24 -1.11
CA CYS A 218 12.53 -12.99 -1.88
C CYS A 218 13.89 -12.68 -2.54
N ASP A 219 15.00 -13.14 -1.96
CA ASP A 219 16.29 -13.05 -2.63
C ASP A 219 16.34 -13.90 -3.92
N ASN A 220 15.73 -15.08 -3.94
CA ASN A 220 15.66 -15.88 -5.15
C ASN A 220 14.80 -15.20 -6.23
N LEU A 221 13.68 -14.59 -5.84
CA LEU A 221 12.84 -13.80 -6.72
C LEU A 221 13.64 -12.63 -7.32
N LYS A 222 14.32 -11.86 -6.46
CA LYS A 222 15.15 -10.73 -6.88
C LYS A 222 16.29 -11.13 -7.81
N GLU A 223 16.97 -12.24 -7.53
CA GLU A 223 18.04 -12.78 -8.36
C GLU A 223 17.52 -13.21 -9.74
N THR A 224 16.35 -13.85 -9.77
CA THR A 224 15.73 -14.36 -11.00
C THR A 224 15.40 -13.22 -11.96
N PHE A 225 14.84 -12.14 -11.44
CA PHE A 225 14.47 -10.96 -12.23
C PHE A 225 15.57 -9.88 -12.29
N GLY A 226 16.73 -10.13 -11.67
CA GLY A 226 17.89 -9.25 -11.76
C GLY A 226 17.73 -7.89 -11.07
N VAL A 227 16.81 -7.78 -10.10
CA VAL A 227 16.49 -6.54 -9.38
C VAL A 227 17.41 -6.27 -8.18
N THR A 228 18.45 -7.07 -7.98
CA THR A 228 19.41 -6.98 -6.84
C THR A 228 20.48 -5.88 -6.95
N LYS A 229 20.57 -5.14 -8.05
CA LYS A 229 21.82 -4.47 -8.46
C LYS A 229 21.90 -2.95 -8.24
N THR A 230 20.80 -2.27 -7.95
CA THR A 230 20.77 -0.83 -7.69
C THR A 230 19.63 -0.48 -6.74
N LEU A 231 19.79 0.63 -6.01
CA LEU A 231 18.67 1.29 -5.32
C LEU A 231 17.51 1.43 -6.33
N TYR A 232 16.31 1.04 -5.90
CA TYR A 232 15.04 1.18 -6.65
C TYR A 232 14.79 0.23 -7.83
N LYS A 233 15.67 -0.74 -8.10
CA LYS A 233 15.30 -1.79 -9.07
C LYS A 233 14.25 -2.76 -8.56
N GLU A 234 14.09 -2.82 -7.23
CA GLU A 234 13.11 -3.67 -6.59
C GLU A 234 11.70 -3.24 -6.98
N GLU A 235 11.44 -1.92 -7.10
CA GLU A 235 10.20 -1.33 -7.65
C GLU A 235 9.80 -1.88 -9.03
N CYS A 236 10.76 -2.34 -9.82
CA CYS A 236 10.50 -2.79 -11.18
C CYS A 236 9.96 -4.23 -11.26
N LEU A 237 9.71 -4.85 -10.10
CA LEU A 237 9.23 -6.23 -10.06
C LEU A 237 7.74 -6.32 -10.35
N ILE A 238 6.95 -5.43 -9.77
CA ILE A 238 5.55 -5.26 -10.10
C ILE A 238 5.42 -3.92 -10.87
N THR A 239 4.41 -3.80 -11.71
CA THR A 239 4.14 -2.59 -12.51
C THR A 239 2.63 -2.42 -12.68
N GLY A 240 2.12 -1.21 -12.83
CA GLY A 240 0.70 -0.89 -13.04
C GLY A 240 -0.12 -0.82 -11.76
N GLU A 241 0.52 -0.65 -10.60
CA GLU A 241 -0.11 -0.63 -9.28
C GLU A 241 -0.98 0.61 -9.06
N ALA A 242 -0.78 1.66 -9.86
CA ALA A 242 -1.67 2.84 -9.98
C ALA A 242 -3.02 2.52 -10.59
N VAL A 243 -3.81 1.66 -9.94
CA VAL A 243 -5.17 1.33 -10.40
C VAL A 243 -6.11 2.52 -10.27
N VAL A 244 -7.01 2.65 -11.25
CA VAL A 244 -8.04 3.67 -11.27
C VAL A 244 -9.19 3.22 -10.36
N PRO A 245 -9.62 4.07 -9.40
CA PRO A 245 -10.71 3.81 -8.47
C PRO A 245 -12.04 3.60 -9.22
N ASP A 246 -13.01 2.92 -8.59
CA ASP A 246 -14.36 2.67 -9.13
C ASP A 246 -14.42 1.78 -10.39
N ASN A 247 -13.30 1.19 -10.81
CA ASN A 247 -13.41 0.09 -11.76
C ASN A 247 -14.06 -1.12 -11.07
N SER A 248 -15.07 -1.70 -11.72
CA SER A 248 -15.59 -2.98 -11.25
C SER A 248 -14.46 -4.00 -11.22
N GLN A 249 -14.44 -4.85 -10.20
CA GLN A 249 -13.52 -5.98 -10.08
C GLN A 249 -13.22 -6.65 -11.42
N GLY A 250 -11.94 -6.92 -11.69
CA GLY A 250 -11.47 -7.63 -12.88
C GLY A 250 -12.19 -8.98 -13.07
N SER A 251 -12.36 -9.39 -14.32
CA SER A 251 -13.12 -10.59 -14.64
C SER A 251 -12.45 -11.86 -14.10
N ALA A 252 -11.11 -11.92 -14.20
CA ALA A 252 -10.32 -13.01 -13.66
C ALA A 252 -10.30 -12.98 -12.14
N ALA A 253 -10.15 -11.79 -11.54
CA ALA A 253 -10.18 -11.66 -10.08
C ALA A 253 -11.51 -12.11 -9.49
N LYS A 254 -12.61 -11.78 -10.16
CA LYS A 254 -13.96 -12.23 -9.82
C LYS A 254 -14.14 -13.74 -9.98
N GLU A 255 -13.63 -14.34 -11.05
CA GLU A 255 -13.66 -15.79 -11.27
C GLU A 255 -12.87 -16.53 -10.18
N ALA A 256 -11.73 -15.98 -9.78
CA ALA A 256 -10.90 -16.50 -8.70
C ALA A 256 -11.48 -16.24 -7.29
N GLY A 257 -12.54 -15.44 -7.18
CA GLY A 257 -13.26 -15.21 -5.92
C GLY A 257 -12.65 -14.16 -5.00
N TYR A 258 -11.81 -13.27 -5.52
CA TYR A 258 -11.29 -12.11 -4.78
C TYR A 258 -12.44 -11.12 -4.44
N PRO A 259 -12.27 -10.18 -3.49
CA PRO A 259 -13.24 -9.11 -3.24
C PRO A 259 -13.08 -7.95 -4.22
N SER A 260 -14.13 -7.14 -4.42
CA SER A 260 -14.00 -5.86 -5.14
C SER A 260 -13.50 -4.76 -4.18
N PRO A 261 -12.72 -3.77 -4.65
CA PRO A 261 -12.03 -3.70 -5.95
C PRO A 261 -10.75 -4.55 -5.96
N SER A 262 -10.60 -5.43 -6.95
CA SER A 262 -9.36 -6.20 -7.15
C SER A 262 -9.17 -6.58 -8.62
N TRP A 263 -7.93 -6.69 -9.08
CA TRP A 263 -7.59 -7.12 -10.44
C TRP A 263 -6.44 -8.11 -10.43
N LEU A 264 -6.48 -9.10 -11.31
CA LEU A 264 -5.33 -9.96 -11.59
C LEU A 264 -4.65 -9.43 -12.85
N GLY A 265 -3.32 -9.48 -12.94
CA GLY A 265 -2.58 -8.97 -14.10
C GLY A 265 -2.87 -9.65 -15.44
N VAL A 266 -3.63 -10.76 -15.45
CA VAL A 266 -4.21 -11.35 -16.67
C VAL A 266 -5.36 -10.52 -17.27
N ASP A 267 -6.06 -9.74 -16.46
CA ASP A 267 -6.99 -8.71 -16.94
C ASP A 267 -6.14 -7.50 -17.40
N GLU A 268 -6.67 -6.68 -18.33
CA GLU A 268 -6.08 -5.35 -18.54
C GLU A 268 -6.22 -4.57 -17.23
N VAL A 269 -5.11 -4.42 -16.51
CA VAL A 269 -5.07 -3.71 -15.22
C VAL A 269 -5.52 -2.27 -15.50
N PRO A 270 -6.56 -1.77 -14.81
CA PRO A 270 -7.12 -0.47 -15.14
C PRO A 270 -6.27 0.64 -14.52
N SER A 271 -4.99 0.69 -14.86
CA SER A 271 -4.06 1.66 -14.31
C SER A 271 -4.33 3.06 -14.87
N TRP A 272 -3.94 4.09 -14.13
CA TRP A 272 -4.07 5.47 -14.55
C TRP A 272 -3.35 5.68 -15.88
N PRO A 273 -3.95 6.40 -16.85
CA PRO A 273 -3.32 6.63 -18.13
C PRO A 273 -1.91 7.21 -17.98
N GLY A 274 -0.92 6.52 -18.54
CA GLY A 274 0.50 6.92 -18.49
C GLY A 274 1.30 6.39 -17.31
N SER A 275 0.69 5.73 -16.30
CA SER A 275 1.44 5.19 -15.15
C SER A 275 2.39 4.07 -15.55
N ILE A 276 1.90 3.11 -16.34
CA ILE A 276 2.72 2.01 -16.86
C ILE A 276 3.85 2.55 -17.74
N ASP A 277 3.58 3.53 -18.61
CA ASP A 277 4.61 4.14 -19.46
C ASP A 277 5.68 4.87 -18.62
N PHE A 278 5.27 5.49 -17.52
CA PHE A 278 6.15 6.12 -16.55
C PHE A 278 7.06 5.09 -15.85
N GLU A 279 6.50 4.02 -15.30
CA GLU A 279 7.26 2.94 -14.65
C GLU A 279 8.20 2.25 -15.64
N GLU A 280 7.77 2.04 -16.88
CA GLU A 280 8.62 1.49 -17.94
C GLU A 280 9.81 2.42 -18.27
N ALA A 281 9.59 3.73 -18.20
CA ALA A 281 10.67 4.71 -18.34
C ALA A 281 11.59 4.73 -17.11
N PHE A 282 11.04 4.55 -15.92
CA PHE A 282 11.76 4.49 -14.65
C PHE A 282 12.67 3.25 -14.57
N CYS A 283 12.09 2.10 -14.87
CA CYS A 283 12.75 0.81 -14.92
C CYS A 283 13.67 0.65 -16.15
N ALA A 284 13.72 1.67 -17.02
CA ALA A 284 14.50 1.72 -18.24
C ALA A 284 14.25 0.50 -19.15
N THR A 285 12.99 0.06 -19.23
CA THR A 285 12.59 -1.14 -19.99
C THR A 285 12.24 -0.82 -21.43
N LYS A 286 11.66 0.37 -21.72
CA LYS A 286 11.22 0.74 -23.08
C LYS A 286 11.59 2.16 -23.53
N VAL A 287 11.53 3.15 -22.64
CA VAL A 287 11.79 4.57 -22.93
C VAL A 287 12.77 5.12 -21.88
N SER A 288 13.51 6.19 -22.18
CA SER A 288 14.31 6.85 -21.14
C SER A 288 13.43 7.79 -20.31
N MET A 289 13.69 7.90 -19.01
CA MET A 289 12.97 8.83 -18.14
C MET A 289 12.97 10.27 -18.68
N SER A 290 14.08 10.71 -19.29
CA SER A 290 14.17 12.04 -19.92
C SER A 290 13.18 12.20 -21.08
N ASP A 291 13.09 11.20 -21.96
CA ASP A 291 12.21 11.25 -23.13
C ASP A 291 10.73 11.20 -22.71
N PHE A 292 10.41 10.39 -21.69
CA PHE A 292 9.07 10.32 -21.12
C PHE A 292 8.67 11.70 -20.56
N CYS A 293 9.51 12.31 -19.72
CA CYS A 293 9.23 13.60 -19.11
C CYS A 293 9.14 14.76 -20.11
N GLU A 294 9.97 14.76 -21.16
CA GLU A 294 9.85 15.76 -22.24
C GLU A 294 8.52 15.62 -22.99
N THR A 295 8.12 14.38 -23.29
CA THR A 295 6.86 14.08 -23.98
C THR A 295 5.65 14.48 -23.14
N GLU A 296 5.67 14.15 -21.85
CA GLU A 296 4.61 14.50 -20.92
C GLU A 296 4.49 16.02 -20.74
N ALA A 297 5.61 16.72 -20.60
CA ALA A 297 5.63 18.17 -20.48
C ALA A 297 5.04 18.86 -21.73
N ASP A 298 5.40 18.38 -22.93
CA ASP A 298 4.86 18.89 -24.19
C ASP A 298 3.35 18.64 -24.31
N PHE A 299 2.87 17.46 -23.89
CA PHE A 299 1.45 17.13 -23.84
C PHE A 299 0.69 18.06 -22.87
N ASN A 300 1.18 18.19 -21.64
CA ASN A 300 0.55 19.01 -20.60
C ASN A 300 0.48 20.48 -21.02
N LEU A 301 1.55 21.01 -21.64
CA LEU A 301 1.58 22.36 -22.18
C LEU A 301 0.51 22.58 -23.28
N GLN A 302 0.33 21.61 -24.17
CA GLN A 302 -0.67 21.67 -25.24
C GLN A 302 -2.11 21.54 -24.72
N ALA A 303 -2.30 20.68 -23.72
CA ALA A 303 -3.59 20.45 -23.07
C ALA A 303 -3.98 21.59 -22.11
N GLY A 304 -3.02 22.44 -21.71
CA GLY A 304 -3.24 23.48 -20.71
C GLY A 304 -3.30 22.95 -19.28
N ILE A 305 -2.84 21.72 -19.07
CA ILE A 305 -2.74 21.06 -17.76
C ILE A 305 -1.62 21.75 -16.97
N ARG A 306 -1.90 22.05 -15.70
CA ARG A 306 -0.90 22.63 -14.79
C ARG A 306 -0.40 21.54 -13.86
N CYS A 307 0.86 21.16 -14.04
CA CYS A 307 1.58 20.27 -13.13
C CYS A 307 2.08 21.05 -11.91
N ASP A 308 1.16 21.57 -11.09
CA ASP A 308 1.50 22.15 -9.79
C ASP A 308 1.33 21.13 -8.66
N TRP A 309 1.76 21.51 -7.46
CA TRP A 309 1.78 20.61 -6.31
C TRP A 309 0.40 20.26 -5.75
N GLN A 310 -0.66 20.93 -6.21
CA GLN A 310 -2.02 20.70 -5.75
C GLN A 310 -2.70 19.55 -6.50
N GLY A 311 -2.00 18.91 -7.45
CA GLY A 311 -2.59 17.97 -8.40
C GLY A 311 -3.35 18.72 -9.50
N GLY A 312 -3.46 18.10 -10.67
CA GLY A 312 -4.38 18.58 -11.70
C GLY A 312 -5.85 18.40 -11.28
N SER A 313 -6.79 18.79 -12.13
CA SER A 313 -8.19 18.41 -11.92
C SER A 313 -8.37 16.88 -12.03
N GLU A 314 -9.49 16.31 -11.57
CA GLU A 314 -9.72 14.85 -11.61
C GLU A 314 -9.33 14.24 -12.97
N GLY A 315 -8.35 13.32 -12.97
CA GLY A 315 -7.82 12.66 -14.16
C GLY A 315 -6.66 13.38 -14.88
N GLU A 316 -6.23 14.55 -14.40
CA GLU A 316 -5.03 15.26 -14.87
C GLU A 316 -3.85 14.92 -13.96
N HIS A 317 -3.15 13.83 -14.28
CA HIS A 317 -1.96 13.41 -13.56
C HIS A 317 -0.71 13.92 -14.24
N CYS A 318 0.24 14.35 -13.42
CA CYS A 318 1.54 14.83 -13.87
C CYS A 318 2.62 14.01 -13.16
N PHE A 319 3.22 13.08 -13.90
CA PHE A 319 4.21 12.11 -13.47
C PHE A 319 5.61 12.67 -13.39
N CYS A 320 5.99 13.64 -14.21
CA CYS A 320 7.34 14.21 -14.21
C CYS A 320 7.45 15.59 -13.58
N GLY A 321 6.32 16.23 -13.30
CA GLY A 321 6.35 17.52 -12.65
C GLY A 321 6.31 18.76 -13.49
N ASN A 322 6.56 19.87 -12.81
CA ASN A 322 6.89 21.13 -13.44
C ASN A 322 8.38 21.13 -13.83
N PRO A 323 8.74 21.11 -15.12
CA PRO A 323 10.14 21.15 -15.55
C PRO A 323 10.87 22.43 -15.11
N ALA A 324 10.16 23.51 -14.78
CA ALA A 324 10.76 24.75 -14.27
C ALA A 324 11.17 24.69 -12.79
N ASP A 325 10.74 23.67 -12.04
CA ASP A 325 11.07 23.44 -10.63
C ASP A 325 11.92 22.18 -10.39
N THR A 326 12.43 21.53 -11.44
CA THR A 326 13.27 20.32 -11.28
C THR A 326 14.53 20.60 -10.45
N PRO A 327 14.74 19.92 -9.31
CA PRO A 327 15.97 20.04 -8.56
C PRO A 327 17.10 19.37 -9.32
N THR A 328 18.24 20.02 -9.34
CA THR A 328 19.47 19.47 -9.88
C THR A 328 19.92 18.27 -9.04
N GLY A 329 20.17 17.13 -9.67
CA GLY A 329 20.52 15.87 -9.01
C GLY A 329 21.58 16.00 -7.92
N GLY A 330 21.30 15.41 -6.75
CA GLY A 330 22.20 15.37 -5.59
C GLY A 330 21.69 16.04 -4.31
N ALA A 331 20.42 16.42 -4.24
CA ALA A 331 19.81 16.84 -2.98
C ALA A 331 19.39 15.60 -2.17
N PHE A 332 20.30 15.16 -1.28
CA PHE A 332 19.97 14.31 -0.13
C PHE A 332 19.36 15.17 0.99
#